data_AF-A0A8S8YIA4-F1
#
_entry.id   AF-A0A8S8YIA4-F1
#
_cell.length_a   1.000
_cell.length_b   1.000
_cell.length_c   1.000
_cell.angle_alpha   90.00
_cell.angle_beta   90.00
_cell.angle_gamma   90.00
#
_symmetry.space_group_name_H-M   'P 1'
#
loop_
_entity.id
_entity.type
_entity.pdbx_description
1 polymer ?
#
loop_
_entity_poly.entity_id
_entity_poly.type
_entity_poly.pdbx_seq_one_letter_code
_entity_poly.pdbx_strand_id
1 'polypeptide(L)'
;MVRFAALLHDIGHPPFSHALESDKVFATYHHHETWGKKILQEPDNDLRLVLLDLIGEDGLERLFSILDGSCEPPVLHDIVSSQLDVDRLDYLMRDQVNTGAKIGTFDVYRIFRSLRIGDDGHLTVSRGGVSEVESYLLMRYHMYHNVYFHKLNMLTTSYVIRALVRARELVEEGN
;
A
#
# COMPACT_ATOMS: atom_id res chain seq x y z
N MET A 1 -16.50 -7.37 -0.24
CA MET A 1 -15.40 -7.28 0.74
C MET A 1 -14.09 -6.79 0.14
N VAL A 2 -13.49 -7.46 -0.85
CA VAL A 2 -12.19 -7.05 -1.45
C VAL A 2 -12.12 -5.59 -1.89
N ARG A 3 -13.21 -5.01 -2.41
CA ARG A 3 -13.24 -3.58 -2.76
C ARG A 3 -13.07 -2.64 -1.56
N PHE A 4 -13.62 -3.00 -0.40
CA PHE A 4 -13.40 -2.25 0.84
C PHE A 4 -11.95 -2.38 1.28
N ALA A 5 -11.37 -3.58 1.20
CA ALA A 5 -9.95 -3.80 1.50
C ALA A 5 -9.06 -2.96 0.58
N ALA A 6 -9.29 -2.99 -0.73
CA ALA A 6 -8.56 -2.17 -1.70
C ALA A 6 -8.74 -0.66 -1.47
N LEU A 7 -9.93 -0.22 -1.04
CA LEU A 7 -10.17 1.20 -0.74
C LEU A 7 -9.44 1.65 0.54
N LEU A 8 -9.31 0.75 1.52
CA LEU A 8 -8.85 1.07 2.87
C LEU A 8 -7.41 0.63 3.16
N HIS A 9 -6.73 -0.04 2.24
CA HIS A 9 -5.39 -0.61 2.48
C HIS A 9 -4.37 0.43 3.00
N ASP A 10 -4.45 1.66 2.48
CA ASP A 10 -3.54 2.77 2.82
C ASP A 10 -4.05 3.71 3.93
N ILE A 11 -5.20 3.43 4.56
CA ILE A 11 -5.85 4.35 5.52
C ILE A 11 -4.96 4.67 6.74
N GLY A 12 -4.00 3.79 7.05
CA GLY A 12 -3.09 3.95 8.17
C GLY A 12 -1.78 4.67 7.85
N HIS A 13 -1.55 5.12 6.61
CA HIS A 13 -0.30 5.81 6.29
C HIS A 13 -0.20 7.19 6.98
N PRO A 14 0.92 7.49 7.64
CA PRO A 14 1.16 8.83 8.15
C PRO A 14 1.52 9.81 7.02
N PRO A 15 1.57 11.13 7.29
CA PRO A 15 2.18 12.09 6.38
C PRO A 15 3.59 11.65 5.96
N PHE A 16 3.93 11.84 4.68
CA PHE A 16 5.16 11.32 4.06
C PHE A 16 5.30 9.77 4.09
N SER A 17 4.21 9.04 4.36
CA SER A 17 4.09 7.58 4.23
C SER A 17 5.25 6.83 4.91
N HIS A 18 5.86 5.87 4.21
CA HIS A 18 6.98 5.08 4.72
C HIS A 18 8.19 5.90 5.20
N ALA A 19 8.37 7.14 4.75
CA ALA A 19 9.50 7.95 5.20
C ALA A 19 9.47 8.19 6.71
N LEU A 20 8.28 8.28 7.30
CA LEU A 20 8.12 8.46 8.74
C LEU A 20 7.78 7.16 9.48
N GLU A 21 7.65 6.04 8.78
CA GLU A 21 7.51 4.70 9.39
C GLU A 21 8.86 4.19 9.93
N SER A 22 9.53 5.00 10.74
CA SER A 22 10.74 4.64 11.47
C SER A 22 10.63 5.03 12.94
N ASP A 23 11.30 4.23 13.78
CA ASP A 23 11.52 4.45 15.21
C ASP A 23 12.16 5.81 15.55
N LYS A 24 12.87 6.39 14.57
CA LYS A 24 13.49 7.71 14.68
C LYS A 24 12.48 8.84 14.85
N VAL A 25 11.30 8.74 14.26
CA VAL A 25 10.32 9.84 14.24
C VAL A 25 9.16 9.56 15.17
N PHE A 26 8.44 8.45 15.01
CA PHE A 26 7.27 8.13 15.83
C PHE A 26 7.62 7.22 17.00
N ALA A 27 7.46 7.73 18.22
CA ALA A 27 7.75 7.02 19.48
C ALA A 27 6.91 5.75 19.71
N THR A 28 5.76 5.62 19.04
CA THR A 28 4.81 4.50 19.21
C THR A 28 4.89 3.44 18.10
N TYR A 29 5.98 3.43 17.30
CA TYR A 29 6.28 2.52 16.18
C TYR A 29 5.20 1.48 15.82
N HIS A 30 4.42 1.78 14.79
CA HIS A 30 3.50 0.84 14.15
C HIS A 30 3.57 1.03 12.63
N HIS A 31 3.59 -0.08 11.90
CA HIS A 31 3.41 -0.06 10.44
C HIS A 31 2.03 0.53 10.09
N HIS A 32 1.90 1.14 8.91
CA HIS A 32 0.61 1.69 8.47
C HIS A 32 -0.52 0.67 8.51
N GLU A 33 -0.27 -0.61 8.23
CA GLU A 33 -1.26 -1.68 8.37
C GLU A 33 -1.84 -1.76 9.80
N THR A 34 -0.96 -1.64 10.81
CA THR A 34 -1.37 -1.66 12.22
C THR A 34 -2.14 -0.40 12.58
N TRP A 35 -1.72 0.77 12.07
CA TRP A 35 -2.47 2.01 12.25
C TRP A 35 -3.84 1.95 11.59
N GLY A 36 -3.93 1.40 10.39
CA GLY A 36 -5.18 1.24 9.65
C GLY A 36 -6.18 0.42 10.45
N LYS A 37 -5.74 -0.72 11.01
CA LYS A 37 -6.57 -1.50 11.93
C LYS A 37 -7.03 -0.71 13.16
N LYS A 38 -6.10 -0.02 13.83
CA LYS A 38 -6.45 0.77 15.03
C LYS A 38 -7.52 1.81 14.71
N ILE A 39 -7.37 2.54 13.60
CA ILE A 39 -8.35 3.52 13.12
C ILE A 39 -9.72 2.84 12.91
N LEU A 40 -9.74 1.67 12.27
CA LEU A 40 -10.96 0.94 11.94
C LEU A 40 -11.56 0.16 13.14
N GLN A 41 -10.82 -0.02 14.22
CA GLN A 41 -11.28 -0.69 15.45
C GLN A 41 -11.69 0.29 16.55
N GLU A 42 -11.27 1.55 16.45
CA GLU A 42 -11.59 2.60 17.41
C GLU A 42 -13.13 2.78 17.52
N PRO A 43 -13.73 2.54 18.71
CA PRO A 43 -15.19 2.45 18.85
C PRO A 43 -15.97 3.67 18.35
N ASP A 44 -15.45 4.86 18.62
CA ASP A 44 -16.09 6.15 18.31
C ASP A 44 -15.68 6.70 16.93
N ASN A 45 -15.00 5.91 16.11
CA ASN A 45 -14.58 6.34 14.78
C ASN A 45 -15.75 6.29 13.78
N ASP A 46 -16.05 7.44 13.14
CA ASP A 46 -17.14 7.56 12.16
C ASP A 46 -17.04 6.53 11.02
N LEU A 47 -15.84 6.24 10.53
CA LEU A 47 -15.63 5.27 9.46
C LEU A 47 -15.94 3.84 9.94
N ARG A 48 -15.55 3.50 11.18
CA ARG A 48 -15.93 2.21 11.78
C ARG A 48 -17.44 2.08 11.90
N LEU A 49 -18.13 3.12 12.37
CA LEU A 49 -19.59 3.10 12.52
C LEU A 49 -20.29 2.90 11.16
N VAL A 50 -19.83 3.58 10.11
CA VAL A 50 -20.35 3.39 8.75
C VAL A 50 -20.05 1.98 8.22
N LEU A 51 -18.86 1.44 8.47
CA LEU A 51 -18.54 0.07 8.06
C LEU A 51 -19.44 -0.95 8.77
N LEU A 52 -19.68 -0.78 10.08
CA LEU A 52 -20.58 -1.67 10.81
C LEU A 52 -22.01 -1.64 10.25
N ASP A 53 -22.53 -0.46 9.89
CA ASP A 53 -23.85 -0.33 9.26
C ASP A 53 -23.91 -1.02 7.87
N LEU A 54 -22.84 -0.89 7.08
CA LEU A 54 -22.80 -1.41 5.71
C LEU A 54 -22.53 -2.92 5.60
N ILE A 55 -21.64 -3.45 6.46
CA ILE A 55 -21.13 -4.82 6.32
C ILE A 55 -21.28 -5.67 7.59
N GLY A 56 -21.73 -5.10 8.72
CA GLY A 56 -21.88 -5.80 9.99
C GLY A 56 -20.54 -6.19 10.64
N GLU A 57 -20.60 -6.77 11.84
CA GLU A 57 -19.41 -7.22 12.57
C GLU A 57 -18.67 -8.34 11.84
N ASP A 58 -19.39 -9.37 11.37
CA ASP A 58 -18.81 -10.47 10.58
C ASP A 58 -18.12 -9.96 9.30
N GLY A 59 -18.69 -8.93 8.68
CA GLY A 59 -18.10 -8.30 7.51
C GLY A 59 -16.82 -7.53 7.84
N LEU A 60 -16.81 -6.82 8.97
CA LEU A 60 -15.63 -6.10 9.44
C LEU A 60 -14.50 -7.07 9.82
N GLU A 61 -14.81 -8.19 10.48
CA GLU A 61 -13.85 -9.26 10.75
C GLU A 61 -13.28 -9.82 9.45
N ARG A 62 -14.16 -10.09 8.46
CA ARG A 62 -13.71 -10.55 7.15
C ARG A 62 -12.86 -9.51 6.41
N LEU A 63 -13.15 -8.22 6.54
CA LEU A 63 -12.31 -7.15 5.99
C LEU A 63 -10.90 -7.21 6.58
N PHE A 64 -10.78 -7.31 7.90
CA PHE A 64 -9.48 -7.44 8.56
C PHE A 64 -8.73 -8.69 8.15
N SER A 65 -9.42 -9.84 8.01
CA SER A 65 -8.77 -11.06 7.52
C SER A 65 -8.16 -10.91 6.12
N ILE A 66 -8.79 -10.11 5.24
CA ILE A 66 -8.26 -9.84 3.90
C ILE A 66 -7.05 -8.91 3.96
N LEU A 67 -7.12 -7.85 4.77
CA LEU A 67 -5.99 -6.93 4.95
C LEU A 67 -4.77 -7.65 5.55
N ASP A 68 -5.00 -8.64 6.42
CA ASP A 68 -3.96 -9.40 7.11
C ASP A 68 -3.37 -10.58 6.34
N GLY A 69 -4.02 -10.98 5.24
CA GLY A 69 -3.64 -12.18 4.51
C GLY A 69 -4.00 -13.49 5.21
N SER A 70 -4.86 -13.45 6.24
CA SER A 70 -5.40 -14.63 6.93
C SER A 70 -6.73 -15.12 6.34
N CYS A 71 -7.23 -14.46 5.29
CA CYS A 71 -8.50 -14.79 4.67
C CYS A 71 -8.44 -16.04 3.79
N GLU A 72 -9.59 -16.71 3.69
CA GLU A 72 -9.82 -17.77 2.71
C GLU A 72 -10.92 -17.36 1.71
N PRO A 73 -10.71 -17.52 0.39
CA PRO A 73 -9.46 -17.96 -0.26
C PRO A 73 -8.36 -16.87 -0.27
N PRO A 74 -7.06 -17.23 -0.36
CA PRO A 74 -5.95 -16.28 -0.26
C PRO A 74 -5.89 -15.28 -1.43
N VAL A 75 -6.45 -15.62 -2.60
CA VAL A 75 -6.59 -14.67 -3.73
C VAL A 75 -7.25 -13.34 -3.34
N LEU A 76 -8.12 -13.32 -2.32
CA LEU A 76 -8.75 -12.08 -1.86
C LEU A 76 -7.74 -11.09 -1.31
N HIS A 77 -6.72 -11.58 -0.60
CA HIS A 77 -5.59 -10.78 -0.14
C HIS A 77 -4.66 -10.44 -1.31
N ASP A 78 -4.33 -11.40 -2.17
CA ASP A 78 -3.39 -11.19 -3.28
C ASP A 78 -3.82 -10.08 -4.25
N ILE A 79 -5.14 -9.89 -4.42
CA ILE A 79 -5.70 -8.78 -5.22
C ILE A 79 -5.29 -7.43 -4.64
N VAL A 80 -5.22 -7.30 -3.31
CA VAL A 80 -4.94 -6.06 -2.58
C VAL A 80 -3.45 -5.90 -2.30
N SER A 81 -2.75 -6.98 -1.93
CA SER A 81 -1.33 -6.98 -1.59
C SER A 81 -0.67 -8.26 -2.10
N SER A 82 0.22 -8.11 -3.09
CA SER A 82 1.03 -9.19 -3.68
C SER A 82 2.18 -8.60 -4.50
N GLN A 83 2.74 -9.36 -5.45
CA GLN A 83 3.66 -8.79 -6.45
C GLN A 83 2.93 -8.16 -7.64
N LEU A 84 1.64 -8.45 -7.81
CA LEU A 84 0.81 -8.03 -8.93
C LEU A 84 -0.59 -7.63 -8.43
N ASP A 85 -0.61 -6.80 -7.39
CA ASP A 85 -1.80 -6.28 -6.74
C ASP A 85 -2.34 -5.01 -7.42
N VAL A 86 -3.56 -4.60 -7.06
CA VAL A 86 -4.18 -3.40 -7.62
C VAL A 86 -3.53 -2.10 -7.12
N ASP A 87 -2.92 -2.12 -5.94
CA ASP A 87 -2.20 -0.97 -5.39
C ASP A 87 -1.02 -0.58 -6.30
N ARG A 88 -0.12 -1.53 -6.57
CA ARG A 88 1.06 -1.31 -7.44
C ARG A 88 0.68 -0.93 -8.84
N LEU A 89 -0.34 -1.57 -9.40
CA LEU A 89 -0.81 -1.24 -10.74
C LEU A 89 -1.32 0.21 -10.79
N ASP A 90 -2.03 0.68 -9.77
CA ASP A 90 -2.52 2.06 -9.70
C ASP A 90 -1.39 3.05 -9.48
N TYR A 91 -0.60 2.91 -8.39
CA TYR A 91 0.38 3.93 -8.04
C TYR A 91 1.46 4.07 -9.12
N LEU A 92 1.88 2.97 -9.76
CA LEU A 92 2.91 3.06 -10.81
C LEU A 92 2.40 3.86 -12.02
N MET A 93 1.14 3.65 -12.43
CA MET A 93 0.53 4.39 -13.53
C MET A 93 0.27 5.84 -13.15
N ARG A 94 -0.27 6.07 -11.95
CA ARG A 94 -0.59 7.39 -11.39
C ARG A 94 0.67 8.25 -11.24
N ASP A 95 1.71 7.71 -10.62
CA ASP A 95 2.95 8.42 -10.35
C ASP A 95 3.69 8.75 -11.64
N GLN A 96 3.67 7.85 -12.61
CA GLN A 96 4.23 8.13 -13.93
C GLN A 96 3.59 9.36 -14.57
N VAL A 97 2.26 9.45 -14.53
CA VAL A 97 1.51 10.60 -15.06
C VAL A 97 1.83 11.88 -14.29
N ASN A 98 1.81 11.82 -12.95
CA ASN A 98 1.98 13.00 -12.10
C ASN A 98 3.42 13.53 -12.07
N THR A 99 4.41 12.65 -12.17
CA THR A 99 5.83 13.04 -12.21
C THR A 99 6.27 13.44 -13.62
N GLY A 100 5.51 13.06 -14.66
CA GLY A 100 5.89 13.22 -16.06
C GLY A 100 7.06 12.34 -16.48
N ALA A 101 7.50 11.40 -15.63
CA ALA A 101 8.63 10.54 -15.88
C ALA A 101 8.23 9.43 -16.88
N LYS A 102 8.44 9.66 -18.19
CA LYS A 102 8.07 8.72 -19.27
C LYS A 102 8.97 7.48 -19.28
N ILE A 103 8.72 6.56 -18.36
CA ILE A 103 9.63 5.47 -18.00
C ILE A 103 9.26 4.15 -18.67
N GLY A 104 8.03 4.02 -19.16
CA GLY A 104 7.55 2.86 -19.88
C GLY A 104 6.03 2.83 -19.86
N THR A 105 5.45 1.73 -20.31
CA THR A 105 4.02 1.50 -20.11
C THR A 105 3.77 0.00 -20.10
N PHE A 106 2.68 -0.39 -19.45
CA PHE A 106 2.10 -1.71 -19.55
C PHE A 106 0.58 -1.53 -19.70
N ASP A 107 -0.07 -2.46 -20.37
CA ASP A 107 -1.51 -2.55 -20.51
C ASP A 107 -2.09 -3.34 -19.32
N VAL A 108 -2.58 -2.58 -18.34
CA VAL A 108 -3.23 -3.13 -17.14
C VAL A 108 -4.40 -4.07 -17.48
N TYR A 109 -5.11 -3.84 -18.58
CA TYR A 109 -6.23 -4.71 -18.98
C TYR A 109 -5.74 -6.04 -19.53
N ARG A 110 -4.57 -6.09 -20.18
CA ARG A 110 -3.93 -7.35 -20.58
C ARG A 110 -3.47 -8.15 -19.36
N ILE A 111 -2.90 -7.47 -18.35
CA ILE A 111 -2.58 -8.10 -17.06
C ILE A 111 -3.85 -8.75 -16.49
N PHE A 112 -4.93 -7.97 -16.32
CA PHE A 112 -6.19 -8.48 -15.76
C PHE A 112 -6.76 -9.67 -16.53
N ARG A 113 -6.73 -9.64 -17.87
CA ARG A 113 -7.20 -10.78 -18.71
C ARG A 113 -6.34 -12.04 -18.53
N SER A 114 -5.08 -11.88 -18.13
CA SER A 114 -4.14 -12.98 -17.93
C SER A 114 -4.16 -13.58 -16.53
N LEU A 115 -4.74 -12.89 -15.54
CA LEU A 115 -4.84 -13.35 -14.15
C LEU A 115 -5.68 -14.63 -14.02
N ARG A 116 -5.25 -15.56 -13.18
CA ARG A 116 -5.89 -16.84 -12.88
C ARG A 116 -5.81 -17.12 -11.38
N ILE A 117 -6.64 -18.04 -10.91
CA ILE A 117 -6.53 -18.61 -9.56
C ILE A 117 -5.78 -19.93 -9.71
N GLY A 118 -4.66 -20.07 -9.02
CA GLY A 118 -3.87 -21.30 -8.97
C GLY A 118 -4.57 -22.40 -8.17
N ASP A 119 -4.04 -23.62 -8.28
CA ASP A 119 -4.56 -24.78 -7.53
C ASP A 119 -4.38 -24.62 -5.99
N ASP A 120 -3.41 -23.79 -5.59
CA ASP A 120 -3.15 -23.36 -4.22
C ASP A 120 -4.05 -22.20 -3.76
N GLY A 121 -4.97 -21.74 -4.61
CA GLY A 121 -5.90 -20.64 -4.32
C GLY A 121 -5.29 -19.25 -4.46
N HIS A 122 -4.02 -19.11 -4.86
CA HIS A 122 -3.34 -17.83 -5.03
C HIS A 122 -3.53 -17.23 -6.42
N LEU A 123 -3.28 -15.92 -6.53
CA LEU A 123 -3.29 -15.22 -7.80
C LEU A 123 -2.08 -15.63 -8.66
N THR A 124 -2.35 -16.11 -9.87
CA THR A 124 -1.33 -16.55 -10.83
C THR A 124 -1.53 -15.88 -12.19
N VAL A 125 -0.53 -15.98 -13.07
CA VAL A 125 -0.59 -15.40 -14.42
C VAL A 125 -0.50 -16.50 -15.46
N SER A 126 -1.47 -16.52 -16.38
CA SER A 126 -1.43 -17.42 -17.53
C SER A 126 -0.29 -17.09 -18.48
N ARG A 127 0.22 -18.09 -19.21
CA ARG A 127 1.36 -17.94 -20.12
C ARG A 127 1.21 -16.80 -21.15
N GLY A 128 -0.02 -16.50 -21.57
CA GLY A 128 -0.30 -15.40 -22.51
C GLY A 128 -0.08 -13.99 -21.96
N GLY A 129 0.03 -13.84 -20.63
CA GLY A 129 0.28 -12.56 -19.95
C GLY A 129 1.73 -12.27 -19.60
N VAL A 130 2.65 -13.23 -19.82
CA VAL A 130 4.05 -13.12 -19.36
C VAL A 130 4.72 -11.86 -19.89
N SER A 131 4.57 -11.57 -21.19
CA SER A 131 5.16 -10.37 -21.80
C SER A 131 4.65 -9.06 -21.16
N GLU A 132 3.41 -9.03 -20.69
CA GLU A 132 2.85 -7.84 -20.06
C GLU A 132 3.37 -7.67 -18.63
N VAL A 133 3.53 -8.78 -17.91
CA VAL A 133 4.16 -8.79 -16.58
C VAL A 133 5.62 -8.35 -16.67
N GLU A 134 6.35 -8.75 -17.72
CA GLU A 134 7.71 -8.26 -17.97
C GLU A 134 7.75 -6.74 -18.18
N SER A 135 6.83 -6.19 -18.97
CA SER A 135 6.68 -4.74 -19.15
C SER A 135 6.38 -4.02 -17.83
N TYR A 136 5.48 -4.57 -17.01
CA TYR A 136 5.19 -4.08 -15.66
C TYR A 136 6.43 -4.08 -14.77
N LEU A 137 7.19 -5.18 -14.73
CA LEU A 137 8.40 -5.30 -13.91
C LEU A 137 9.50 -4.31 -14.33
N LEU A 138 9.70 -4.12 -15.64
CA LEU A 138 10.64 -3.13 -16.17
C LEU A 138 10.22 -1.71 -15.80
N MET A 139 8.94 -1.38 -15.98
CA MET A 139 8.42 -0.06 -15.60
C MET A 139 8.61 0.18 -14.09
N ARG A 140 8.27 -0.80 -13.25
CA ARG A 140 8.48 -0.74 -11.80
C ARG A 140 9.96 -0.49 -11.49
N TYR A 141 10.87 -1.29 -12.04
CA TYR A 141 12.31 -1.13 -11.82
C TYR A 141 12.79 0.31 -12.10
N HIS A 142 12.39 0.86 -13.24
CA HIS A 142 12.80 2.20 -13.62
C HIS A 142 12.10 3.31 -12.80
N MET A 143 10.84 3.13 -12.39
CA MET A 143 10.15 4.06 -11.47
C MET A 143 10.88 4.15 -10.14
N TYR A 144 11.34 3.02 -9.60
CA TYR A 144 12.19 3.00 -8.40
C TYR A 144 13.48 3.78 -8.59
N HIS A 145 14.18 3.59 -9.71
CA HIS A 145 15.46 4.27 -9.92
C HIS A 145 15.31 5.77 -10.16
N ASN A 146 14.35 6.17 -10.99
CA ASN A 146 14.25 7.53 -11.51
C ASN A 146 13.38 8.45 -10.67
N VAL A 147 12.42 7.90 -9.93
CA VAL A 147 11.45 8.67 -9.13
C VAL A 147 11.67 8.40 -7.65
N TYR A 148 11.40 7.18 -7.20
CA TYR A 148 11.35 6.89 -5.75
C TYR A 148 12.72 7.06 -5.09
N PHE A 149 13.78 6.54 -5.69
CA PHE A 149 15.16 6.66 -5.21
C PHE A 149 15.95 7.79 -5.87
N HIS A 150 15.26 8.76 -6.49
CA HIS A 150 15.95 9.94 -7.00
C HIS A 150 16.73 10.63 -5.87
N LYS A 151 18.01 10.90 -6.10
CA LYS A 151 18.95 11.40 -5.06
C LYS A 151 18.44 12.62 -4.29
N LEU A 152 17.73 13.53 -4.95
CA LEU A 152 17.17 14.72 -4.31
C LEU A 152 15.96 14.38 -3.42
N ASN A 153 15.12 13.42 -3.82
CA ASN A 153 14.03 12.92 -2.99
C ASN A 153 14.59 12.29 -1.71
N MET A 154 15.60 11.43 -1.86
CA MET A 154 16.26 10.79 -0.73
C MET A 154 16.92 11.80 0.23
N LEU A 155 17.58 12.82 -0.32
CA LEU A 155 18.20 13.88 0.47
C LEU A 155 17.16 14.69 1.25
N THR A 156 16.08 15.12 0.59
CA THR A 156 15.01 15.91 1.22
C THR A 156 14.31 15.10 2.32
N THR A 157 14.00 13.82 2.07
CA THR A 157 13.44 12.91 3.07
C THR A 157 14.35 12.79 4.30
N SER A 158 15.66 12.68 4.09
CA SER A 158 16.64 12.66 5.19
C SER A 158 16.62 13.95 6.02
N TYR A 159 16.47 15.12 5.37
CA TYR A 159 16.34 16.38 6.09
C TYR A 159 15.05 16.45 6.93
N VAL A 160 13.91 16.04 6.37
CA VAL A 160 12.63 16.01 7.12
C VAL A 160 12.74 15.09 8.33
N ILE A 161 13.25 13.88 8.16
CA ILE A 161 13.43 12.93 9.26
C ILE A 161 14.33 13.53 10.35
N ARG A 162 15.48 14.12 10.00
CA ARG A 162 16.39 14.73 10.98
C ARG A 162 15.77 15.91 11.70
N ALA A 163 14.99 16.74 11.00
CA ALA A 163 14.29 17.87 11.61
C ALA A 163 13.27 17.38 12.65
N LEU A 164 12.50 16.34 12.33
CA LEU A 164 11.51 15.75 13.25
C LEU A 164 12.16 15.06 14.45
N VAL A 165 13.27 14.34 14.22
CA VAL A 165 14.08 13.76 15.31
C VAL A 165 14.54 14.87 16.26
N ARG A 166 15.09 15.96 15.73
CA ARG A 166 15.56 17.07 16.56
C ARG A 166 14.41 17.76 17.32
N ALA A 167 13.26 17.92 16.67
CA ALA A 167 12.07 18.48 17.32
C ALA A 167 11.63 17.60 18.51
N ARG A 168 11.66 16.26 18.36
CA ARG A 168 11.36 15.32 19.44
C ARG A 168 12.34 15.46 20.60
N GLU A 169 13.65 15.49 20.32
CA GLU A 169 14.68 15.67 21.35
C GLU A 169 14.48 16.95 22.15
N LEU A 170 14.16 18.07 21.48
CA LEU A 170 13.91 19.34 22.15
C LEU A 170 12.69 19.27 23.09
N VAL A 171 11.60 18.63 22.65
CA VAL A 171 10.40 18.43 23.49
C VAL A 171 10.71 17.55 24.71
N GLU A 172 11.51 16.49 24.53
CA GLU A 172 11.96 15.61 25.63
C GLU A 172 12.91 16.34 26.60
N GLU A 173 13.72 17.28 26.11
CA GLU A 173 14.56 18.19 26.89
C GLU A 173 13.75 19.31 27.59
N GLY A 174 12.44 19.44 27.29
CA GLY A 174 11.55 20.44 27.88
C GLY A 174 11.60 21.83 27.22
N ASN A 175 12.06 21.91 25.97
CA ASN A 175 12.12 23.13 25.16
C ASN A 175 10.96 23.25 24.16
#